data_AF-A0A094A7N5-F1
#
_entry.id   AF-A0A094A7N5-F1
#
_cell.length_a   1.000
_cell.length_b   1.000
_cell.length_c   1.000
_cell.angle_alpha   90.00
_cell.angle_beta   90.00
_cell.angle_gamma   90.00
#
_symmetry.space_group_name_H-M   'P 1'
#
loop_
_entity.id
_entity.type
_entity.pdbx_description
1 polymer ?
#
loop_
_entity_poly.entity_id
_entity_poly.type
_entity_poly.pdbx_seq_one_letter_code
_entity_poly.pdbx_strand_id
1 'polypeptide(L)'
;MLAIRPLSTLNSSKSSVFRMSKMALRPMSTAAVTPKFPFSRPRGAEPAEEYAMLRANEPVSKVELWDGSHAWLVVKHKDICSVLTDQRLSKQRNRPGFPELDKGGKEAAKRKPTFVDMDKPDHMKQRSMVESIFSREAVDRMRPSIQNTVDTLLDDMIKGGCKNPVDVVEKLALPVASYTIYGILGVPFEDLKFLTQQAAIRSNGSATATAASEANQELLDYIGKLVDMRVSQPNGDLISKLVTEQLVPGNIQRDDAIQMAFLMLVAGNATMVNMINLGIVTLFENPSQLADLKKAPSLAPSFVEELCRFHTASALATRRVAKVDITLGGKVIKAGEGIIAATQSGNRDADVFPNPDTFDMYRKRGDESAFGYGYGEHRCIAEWLSRAELEIVFSTLFQRLPNLKVAIPLEEVKYSPPERDVGITELPITCYGAGRLTVPNKELNGVTVTTTPATLTNVLIGPGGLITIDRSYYHDVSGRASKLEVDGVILAVQASKSYSSTCRDALSVYKTAPVPPSKETRFGSVDSPMSSNTEPISNVPDLSSASACSSTFGRA
;
A
#
# COMPACT_ATOMS: atom_id res chain seq x y z
N MET A 1 34.27 58.43 92.62
CA MET A 1 34.71 57.55 93.72
C MET A 1 34.75 56.13 93.20
N LEU A 2 35.94 55.53 93.21
CA LEU A 2 36.32 54.10 93.20
C LEU A 2 35.42 53.10 92.42
N ALA A 3 35.94 52.43 91.36
CA ALA A 3 36.76 51.19 91.39
C ALA A 3 35.87 50.01 90.89
N ILE A 4 36.21 49.04 90.04
CA ILE A 4 37.44 48.37 89.62
C ILE A 4 37.26 47.84 88.18
N ARG A 5 38.23 48.11 87.31
CA ARG A 5 38.75 47.18 86.27
C ARG A 5 39.88 46.38 86.96
N PRO A 6 40.29 45.16 86.55
CA PRO A 6 40.92 45.02 85.22
C PRO A 6 41.02 43.61 84.57
N LEU A 7 41.18 43.56 83.24
CA LEU A 7 42.38 43.12 82.46
C LEU A 7 42.40 41.61 82.16
N SER A 8 42.11 41.20 80.92
CA SER A 8 43.04 41.13 79.75
C SER A 8 43.62 39.71 79.64
N THR A 9 43.70 39.08 78.47
CA THR A 9 44.37 39.51 77.23
C THR A 9 43.83 38.63 76.10
N LEU A 10 43.34 39.21 74.98
CA LEU A 10 44.12 39.55 73.77
C LEU A 10 44.75 38.29 73.14
N ASN A 11 44.60 37.99 71.87
CA ASN A 11 44.60 38.82 70.66
C ASN A 11 44.18 37.86 69.52
N SER A 12 43.71 38.21 68.32
CA SER A 12 43.79 39.36 67.42
C SER A 12 43.16 38.81 66.12
N SER A 13 42.52 39.52 65.19
CA SER A 13 42.46 40.94 64.90
C SER A 13 41.42 41.18 63.78
N LYS A 14 40.61 42.23 64.00
CA LYS A 14 40.28 43.33 63.07
C LYS A 14 39.58 43.05 61.73
N SER A 15 38.30 43.42 61.70
CA SER A 15 37.68 44.54 60.92
C SER A 15 38.47 45.10 59.72
N SER A 16 37.91 45.50 58.58
CA SER A 16 36.55 45.99 58.28
C SER A 16 36.27 45.90 56.77
N VAL A 17 34.99 45.78 56.44
CA VAL A 17 34.26 46.37 55.29
C VAL A 17 35.09 46.85 54.08
N PHE A 18 34.96 46.13 52.96
CA PHE A 18 35.26 46.67 51.62
C PHE A 18 34.34 46.02 50.55
N ARG A 19 33.67 46.89 49.77
CA ARG A 19 33.09 46.71 48.43
C ARG A 19 32.57 45.31 48.02
N MET A 20 31.25 45.17 47.89
CA MET A 20 30.65 44.17 47.00
C MET A 20 30.92 44.58 45.53
N SER A 21 31.96 43.99 44.93
CA SER A 21 32.11 43.97 43.48
C SER A 21 31.02 43.08 42.87
N LYS A 22 30.35 43.59 41.83
CA LYS A 22 29.53 42.80 40.90
C LYS A 22 30.39 41.67 40.32
N MET A 23 30.27 40.46 40.86
CA MET A 23 30.65 39.25 40.15
C MET A 23 29.56 38.97 39.13
N ALA A 24 29.85 39.26 37.86
CA ALA A 24 29.05 38.78 36.75
C ALA A 24 29.03 37.25 36.82
N LEU A 25 27.88 36.68 37.16
CA LEU A 25 27.57 35.28 36.89
C LEU A 25 27.68 35.10 35.37
N ARG A 26 28.79 34.53 34.90
CA ARG A 26 28.87 33.96 33.55
C ARG A 26 27.75 32.93 33.44
N PRO A 27 26.87 32.99 32.44
CA PRO A 27 26.01 31.85 32.15
C PRO A 27 26.94 30.70 31.77
N MET A 28 26.95 29.63 32.57
CA MET A 28 27.45 28.35 32.10
C MET A 28 26.52 27.91 30.98
N SER A 29 26.93 28.16 29.74
CA SER A 29 26.36 27.55 28.57
C SER A 29 26.58 26.04 28.70
N THR A 30 25.59 25.31 29.19
CA THR A 30 25.48 23.88 28.90
C THR A 30 25.37 23.79 27.39
N ALA A 31 26.47 23.45 26.70
CA ALA A 31 26.42 23.18 25.28
C ALA A 31 25.36 22.10 25.07
N ALA A 32 24.25 22.46 24.41
CA ALA A 32 23.19 21.51 24.12
C ALA A 32 23.81 20.37 23.31
N VAL A 33 23.73 19.14 23.83
CA VAL A 33 24.26 17.96 23.16
C VAL A 33 23.43 17.76 21.89
N THR A 34 24.09 17.68 20.74
CA THR A 34 23.44 17.36 19.46
C THR A 34 22.81 15.98 19.58
N PRO A 35 21.49 15.81 19.37
CA PRO A 35 20.85 14.52 19.53
C PRO A 35 21.25 13.58 18.38
N LYS A 36 21.32 12.28 18.69
CA LYS A 36 21.66 11.23 17.71
C LYS A 36 20.48 10.96 16.78
N PHE A 37 20.77 10.63 15.53
CA PHE A 37 19.78 10.31 14.51
C PHE A 37 20.17 9.02 13.75
N PRO A 38 19.22 8.13 13.36
CA PRO A 38 17.75 8.25 13.49
C PRO A 38 17.23 8.26 14.93
N PHE A 39 16.12 8.98 15.17
CA PHE A 39 15.39 8.90 16.43
C PHE A 39 14.63 7.58 16.56
N SER A 40 14.38 7.15 17.79
CA SER A 40 13.60 5.96 18.07
C SER A 40 12.11 6.30 18.19
N ARG A 41 11.24 5.47 17.60
CA ARG A 41 9.80 5.52 17.88
C ARG A 41 9.57 5.21 19.37
N PRO A 42 8.73 5.98 20.09
CA PRO A 42 8.51 5.74 21.52
C PRO A 42 7.79 4.42 21.73
N ARG A 43 6.78 4.12 20.91
CA ARG A 43 5.99 2.88 20.94
C ARG A 43 5.37 2.58 19.58
N GLY A 44 5.26 1.30 19.24
CA GLY A 44 4.52 0.80 18.09
C GLY A 44 4.77 1.58 16.79
N ALA A 45 3.71 2.20 16.27
CA ALA A 45 3.73 3.04 15.06
C ALA A 45 3.79 4.56 15.31
N GLU A 46 3.87 5.00 16.57
CA GLU A 46 3.98 6.43 16.89
C GLU A 46 5.32 7.00 16.34
N PRO A 47 5.32 8.17 15.69
CA PRO A 47 6.57 8.84 15.32
C PRO A 47 7.39 9.23 16.55
N ALA A 48 8.69 9.46 16.35
CA ALA A 48 9.58 9.96 17.38
C ALA A 48 9.10 11.29 17.98
N GLU A 49 9.13 11.42 19.32
CA GLU A 49 8.63 12.58 20.06
C GLU A 49 9.42 13.86 19.74
N GLU A 50 10.71 13.70 19.42
CA GLU A 50 11.63 14.76 19.03
C GLU A 50 11.09 15.58 17.86
N TYR A 51 10.37 14.96 16.92
CA TYR A 51 9.81 15.69 15.79
C TYR A 51 8.80 16.75 16.22
N ALA A 52 7.92 16.46 17.19
CA ALA A 52 6.95 17.42 17.67
C ALA A 52 7.65 18.58 18.41
N MET A 53 8.64 18.27 19.26
CA MET A 53 9.42 19.27 19.97
C MET A 53 10.20 20.19 19.02
N LEU A 54 10.82 19.62 17.98
CA LEU A 54 11.57 20.36 16.97
C LEU A 54 10.66 21.23 16.11
N ARG A 55 9.48 20.73 15.68
CA ARG A 55 8.52 21.53 14.91
C ARG A 55 8.09 22.79 15.66
N ALA A 56 7.94 22.72 16.98
CA ALA A 56 7.52 23.83 17.82
C ALA A 56 8.65 24.83 18.12
N ASN A 57 9.88 24.35 18.36
CA ASN A 57 10.94 25.17 18.97
C ASN A 57 12.15 25.40 18.07
N GLU A 58 12.57 24.40 17.29
CA GLU A 58 13.76 24.49 16.44
C GLU A 58 13.60 23.66 15.15
N PRO A 59 12.86 24.18 14.15
CA PRO A 59 12.43 23.40 12.98
C PRO A 59 13.54 23.05 11.98
N VAL A 60 14.70 23.70 12.12
CA VAL A 60 15.93 23.41 11.38
C VAL A 60 17.07 23.35 12.40
N SER A 61 17.53 22.13 12.70
CA SER A 61 18.50 21.85 13.76
C SER A 61 19.61 20.91 13.27
N LYS A 62 20.64 20.68 14.07
CA LYS A 62 21.69 19.69 13.79
C LYS A 62 21.40 18.38 14.53
N VAL A 63 21.76 17.27 13.90
CA VAL A 63 21.76 15.91 14.47
C VAL A 63 23.13 15.25 14.28
N GLU A 64 23.49 14.34 15.18
CA GLU A 64 24.70 13.52 15.09
C GLU A 64 24.36 12.15 14.48
N LEU A 65 25.13 11.70 13.50
CA LEU A 65 24.97 10.41 12.82
C LEU A 65 25.83 9.31 13.46
N TRP A 66 25.62 8.06 13.03
CA TRP A 66 26.31 6.88 13.56
C TRP A 66 27.85 6.95 13.52
N ASP A 67 28.44 7.71 12.60
CA ASP A 67 29.89 7.88 12.44
C ASP A 67 30.43 9.18 13.07
N GLY A 68 29.62 9.87 13.88
CA GLY A 68 29.97 11.14 14.54
C GLY A 68 29.89 12.37 13.63
N SER A 69 29.61 12.18 12.34
CA SER A 69 29.31 13.30 11.45
C SER A 69 27.99 13.97 11.82
N HIS A 70 27.80 15.21 11.35
CA HIS A 70 26.60 15.99 11.64
C HIS A 70 25.82 16.27 10.36
N ALA A 71 24.49 16.28 10.47
CA ALA A 71 23.59 16.68 9.39
C ALA A 71 22.56 17.69 9.90
N TRP A 72 22.03 18.50 9.00
CA TRP A 72 20.85 19.33 9.27
C TRP A 72 19.59 18.48 9.20
N LEU A 73 18.72 18.58 10.20
CA LEU A 73 17.40 17.97 10.21
C LEU A 73 16.33 19.04 10.00
N VAL A 74 15.42 18.79 9.07
CA VAL A 74 14.35 19.71 8.67
C VAL A 74 13.00 19.03 8.91
N VAL A 75 12.16 19.64 9.76
CA VAL A 75 10.97 18.95 10.31
C VAL A 75 9.62 19.59 9.97
N LYS A 76 9.60 20.82 9.43
CA LYS A 76 8.36 21.53 9.02
C LYS A 76 8.04 21.27 7.56
N HIS A 77 6.75 21.20 7.24
CA HIS A 77 6.25 20.81 5.92
C HIS A 77 6.78 21.71 4.79
N LYS A 78 6.67 23.03 4.96
CA LYS A 78 7.14 24.03 3.96
C LYS A 78 8.66 23.95 3.68
N ASP A 79 9.45 23.68 4.72
CA ASP A 79 10.91 23.63 4.62
C ASP A 79 11.34 22.30 3.99
N ILE A 80 10.62 21.21 4.26
CA ILE A 80 10.78 19.91 3.57
C ILE A 80 10.49 20.06 2.08
N CYS A 81 9.38 20.70 1.68
CA CYS A 81 9.09 21.00 0.27
C CYS A 81 10.28 21.73 -0.38
N SER A 82 10.75 22.79 0.27
CA SER A 82 11.87 23.60 -0.22
C SER A 82 13.13 22.74 -0.43
N VAL A 83 13.52 21.92 0.55
CA VAL A 83 14.66 21.00 0.44
C VAL A 83 14.51 20.00 -0.69
N LEU A 84 13.32 19.46 -0.90
CA LEU A 84 13.10 18.41 -1.89
C LEU A 84 13.03 18.91 -3.33
N THR A 85 12.82 20.21 -3.53
CA THR A 85 12.76 20.86 -4.86
C THR A 85 13.95 21.76 -5.20
N ASP A 86 14.78 22.14 -4.22
CA ASP A 86 15.90 23.07 -4.45
C ASP A 86 17.05 22.42 -5.25
N GLN A 87 17.30 22.93 -6.45
CA GLN A 87 18.35 22.43 -7.34
C GLN A 87 19.77 22.72 -6.84
N ARG A 88 19.95 23.53 -5.79
CA ARG A 88 21.24 23.71 -5.09
C ARG A 88 21.57 22.54 -4.18
N LEU A 89 20.61 21.66 -3.93
CA LEU A 89 20.76 20.45 -3.13
C LEU A 89 20.91 19.22 -4.02
N SER A 90 21.73 18.26 -3.61
CA SER A 90 22.11 17.08 -4.40
C SER A 90 21.71 15.79 -3.72
N LYS A 91 21.26 14.79 -4.50
CA LYS A 91 21.08 13.40 -4.07
C LYS A 91 22.30 12.51 -4.29
N GLN A 92 23.37 13.02 -4.90
CA GLN A 92 24.57 12.23 -5.18
C GLN A 92 25.27 11.80 -3.88
N ARG A 93 25.19 10.50 -3.58
CA ARG A 93 25.69 9.90 -2.33
C ARG A 93 27.20 9.87 -2.21
N ASN A 94 27.92 9.97 -3.32
CA ASN A 94 29.38 10.04 -3.35
C ASN A 94 29.92 11.45 -3.01
N ARG A 95 29.05 12.45 -2.81
CA ARG A 95 29.47 13.78 -2.35
C ARG A 95 29.87 13.72 -0.87
N PRO A 96 30.99 14.36 -0.49
CA PRO A 96 31.31 14.55 0.92
C PRO A 96 30.15 15.19 1.69
N GLY A 97 29.89 14.69 2.89
CA GLY A 97 28.81 15.17 3.76
C GLY A 97 27.42 14.60 3.47
N PHE A 98 27.26 13.68 2.51
CA PHE A 98 25.99 12.98 2.35
C PHE A 98 25.63 12.23 3.64
N PRO A 99 24.43 12.42 4.20
CA PRO A 99 24.10 11.92 5.54
C PRO A 99 23.74 10.43 5.49
N GLU A 100 24.74 9.56 5.35
CA GLU A 100 24.54 8.12 5.45
C GLU A 100 24.25 7.68 6.88
N LEU A 101 23.19 6.89 7.05
CA LEU A 101 22.62 6.57 8.35
C LEU A 101 23.21 5.31 8.99
N ASP A 102 23.93 4.50 8.21
CA ASP A 102 24.65 3.34 8.71
C ASP A 102 25.86 2.99 7.82
N LYS A 103 26.67 2.02 8.27
CA LYS A 103 27.86 1.52 7.56
C LYS A 103 27.50 0.91 6.21
N GLY A 104 26.37 0.21 6.10
CA GLY A 104 25.93 -0.46 4.87
C GLY A 104 25.57 0.55 3.78
N GLY A 105 24.87 1.63 4.14
CA GLY A 105 24.59 2.76 3.26
C GLY A 105 25.86 3.41 2.73
N LYS A 106 26.85 3.65 3.60
CA LYS A 106 28.14 4.23 3.22
C LYS A 106 28.93 3.35 2.24
N GLU A 107 28.89 2.03 2.40
CA GLU A 107 29.49 1.11 1.44
C GLU A 107 28.71 1.05 0.12
N ALA A 108 27.37 1.04 0.17
CA ALA A 108 26.52 1.02 -1.02
C ALA A 108 26.69 2.27 -1.90
N ALA A 109 27.00 3.43 -1.30
CA ALA A 109 27.27 4.69 -2.02
C ALA A 109 28.47 4.65 -2.97
N LYS A 110 29.35 3.63 -2.86
CA LYS A 110 30.51 3.45 -3.74
C LYS A 110 30.14 2.82 -5.09
N ARG A 111 28.94 2.23 -5.20
CA ARG A 111 28.46 1.58 -6.43
C ARG A 111 28.05 2.62 -7.47
N LYS A 112 28.02 2.23 -8.75
CA LYS A 112 27.46 3.07 -9.81
C LYS A 112 26.00 3.40 -9.44
N PRO A 113 25.59 4.68 -9.38
CA PRO A 113 24.25 5.04 -8.96
C PRO A 113 23.23 4.69 -10.03
N THR A 114 22.01 4.39 -9.60
CA THR A 114 20.79 4.48 -10.42
C THR A 114 20.08 5.81 -10.13
N PHE A 115 18.99 6.10 -10.84
CA PHE A 115 18.32 7.40 -10.82
C PHE A 115 17.84 7.83 -9.43
N VAL A 116 17.66 6.90 -8.49
CA VAL A 116 17.33 7.23 -7.10
C VAL A 116 18.39 8.13 -6.45
N ASP A 117 19.65 8.05 -6.88
CA ASP A 117 20.80 8.78 -6.31
C ASP A 117 21.46 9.74 -7.32
N MET A 118 20.76 10.10 -8.40
CA MET A 118 21.23 11.04 -9.42
C MET A 118 20.61 12.43 -9.25
N ASP A 119 21.29 13.47 -9.75
CA ASP A 119 20.73 14.81 -9.93
C ASP A 119 20.34 15.03 -11.40
N LYS A 120 19.72 16.18 -11.71
CA LYS A 120 19.61 16.66 -13.10
C LYS A 120 20.98 16.80 -13.78
N PRO A 121 21.08 16.54 -15.09
CA PRO A 121 20.00 16.04 -15.96
C PRO A 121 19.83 14.51 -15.92
N ASP A 122 20.78 13.78 -15.32
CA ASP A 122 20.87 12.32 -15.46
C ASP A 122 19.75 11.57 -14.73
N HIS A 123 19.21 12.14 -13.65
CA HIS A 123 18.04 11.62 -12.95
C HIS A 123 16.89 11.33 -13.92
N MET A 124 16.41 12.35 -14.64
CA MET A 124 15.27 12.17 -15.55
C MET A 124 15.65 11.40 -16.81
N LYS A 125 16.89 11.51 -17.31
CA LYS A 125 17.35 10.68 -18.44
C LYS A 125 17.18 9.19 -18.17
N GLN A 126 17.55 8.73 -16.97
CA GLN A 126 17.43 7.31 -16.61
C GLN A 126 16.02 6.97 -16.09
N ARG A 127 15.41 7.81 -15.25
CA ARG A 127 14.05 7.56 -14.70
C ARG A 127 13.00 7.44 -15.81
N SER A 128 13.05 8.28 -16.84
CA SER A 128 12.05 8.27 -17.93
C SER A 128 12.05 6.98 -18.74
N MET A 129 13.12 6.17 -18.67
CA MET A 129 13.19 4.86 -19.35
C MET A 129 12.18 3.86 -18.80
N VAL A 130 11.75 4.01 -17.54
CA VAL A 130 10.81 3.10 -16.86
C VAL A 130 9.51 3.76 -16.40
N GLU A 131 9.44 5.09 -16.38
CA GLU A 131 8.32 5.84 -15.80
C GLU A 131 6.96 5.57 -16.47
N SER A 132 6.93 5.29 -17.77
CA SER A 132 5.66 5.06 -18.49
C SER A 132 4.87 3.85 -17.96
N ILE A 133 5.56 2.86 -17.39
CA ILE A 133 4.95 1.65 -16.80
C ILE A 133 4.20 1.99 -15.50
N PHE A 134 4.62 3.04 -14.80
CA PHE A 134 4.05 3.47 -13.53
C PHE A 134 3.16 4.72 -13.66
N SER A 135 2.86 5.15 -14.90
CA SER A 135 1.86 6.18 -15.17
C SER A 135 0.50 5.76 -14.63
N ARG A 136 -0.35 6.73 -14.27
CA ARG A 136 -1.70 6.47 -13.77
C ARG A 136 -2.49 5.60 -14.74
N GLU A 137 -2.43 5.90 -16.03
CA GLU A 137 -3.14 5.17 -17.08
C GLU A 137 -2.62 3.73 -17.22
N ALA A 138 -1.31 3.51 -17.07
CA ALA A 138 -0.74 2.16 -17.08
C ALA A 138 -1.17 1.35 -15.86
N VAL A 139 -1.14 1.95 -14.67
CA VAL A 139 -1.59 1.32 -13.43
C VAL A 139 -3.08 1.00 -13.48
N ASP A 140 -3.91 1.87 -14.02
CA ASP A 140 -5.35 1.62 -14.17
C ASP A 140 -5.62 0.37 -15.03
N ARG A 141 -4.79 0.12 -16.06
CA ARG A 141 -4.84 -1.14 -16.84
C ARG A 141 -4.34 -2.36 -16.07
N MET A 142 -3.50 -2.18 -15.05
CA MET A 142 -3.00 -3.27 -14.19
C MET A 142 -3.98 -3.65 -13.08
N ARG A 143 -4.92 -2.78 -12.70
CA ARG A 143 -5.87 -3.03 -11.59
C ARG A 143 -6.57 -4.38 -11.66
N PRO A 144 -7.07 -4.88 -12.82
CA PRO A 144 -7.66 -6.21 -12.90
C PRO A 144 -6.69 -7.34 -12.52
N SER A 145 -5.42 -7.23 -12.91
CA SER A 145 -4.39 -8.21 -12.53
C SER A 145 -4.07 -8.14 -11.04
N ILE A 146 -3.97 -6.93 -10.47
CA ILE A 146 -3.73 -6.74 -9.03
C ILE A 146 -4.90 -7.30 -8.21
N GLN A 147 -6.14 -7.04 -8.64
CA GLN A 147 -7.35 -7.62 -8.06
C GLN A 147 -7.30 -9.14 -8.09
N ASN A 148 -6.97 -9.75 -9.23
CA ASN A 148 -6.85 -11.20 -9.35
C ASN A 148 -5.78 -11.79 -8.41
N THR A 149 -4.63 -11.12 -8.26
CA THR A 149 -3.60 -11.51 -7.30
C THR A 149 -4.15 -11.50 -5.87
N VAL A 150 -4.82 -10.41 -5.46
CA VAL A 150 -5.41 -10.30 -4.11
C VAL A 150 -6.50 -11.35 -3.89
N ASP A 151 -7.39 -11.57 -4.86
CA ASP A 151 -8.46 -12.55 -4.76
C ASP A 151 -7.92 -13.98 -4.64
N THR A 152 -6.89 -14.33 -5.42
CA THR A 152 -6.24 -15.65 -5.37
C THR A 152 -5.58 -15.89 -4.01
N LEU A 153 -4.87 -14.90 -3.48
CA LEU A 153 -4.22 -15.00 -2.17
C LEU A 153 -5.25 -15.15 -1.04
N LEU A 154 -6.37 -14.42 -1.13
CA LEU A 154 -7.46 -14.55 -0.18
C LEU A 154 -8.17 -15.91 -0.31
N ASP A 155 -8.36 -16.43 -1.52
CA ASP A 155 -8.89 -17.77 -1.77
C ASP A 155 -8.02 -18.85 -1.12
N ASP A 156 -6.70 -18.77 -1.30
CA ASP A 156 -5.75 -19.69 -0.70
C ASP A 156 -5.77 -19.61 0.83
N MET A 157 -5.85 -18.40 1.39
CA MET A 157 -5.94 -18.19 2.83
C MET A 157 -7.26 -18.73 3.41
N ILE A 158 -8.39 -18.56 2.71
CA ILE A 158 -9.70 -19.11 3.09
C ILE A 158 -9.68 -20.64 3.01
N LYS A 159 -9.14 -21.20 1.92
CA LYS A 159 -9.04 -22.65 1.68
C LYS A 159 -8.13 -23.33 2.69
N GLY A 160 -7.02 -22.70 3.05
CA GLY A 160 -6.13 -23.18 4.11
C GLY A 160 -6.78 -23.13 5.50
N GLY A 161 -7.78 -22.28 5.67
CA GLY A 161 -8.49 -22.08 6.92
C GLY A 161 -7.70 -21.22 7.89
N CYS A 162 -8.39 -20.28 8.55
CA CYS A 162 -7.82 -19.33 9.50
C CYS A 162 -8.50 -19.40 10.87
N LYS A 163 -9.02 -20.59 11.22
CA LYS A 163 -9.55 -20.87 12.58
C LYS A 163 -8.43 -20.80 13.61
N ASN A 164 -7.25 -21.30 13.25
CA ASN A 164 -6.02 -21.08 13.98
C ASN A 164 -5.33 -19.82 13.42
N PRO A 165 -4.58 -19.07 14.24
CA PRO A 165 -3.90 -17.87 13.79
C PRO A 165 -3.00 -18.14 12.58
N VAL A 166 -3.11 -17.29 11.55
CA VAL A 166 -2.24 -17.27 10.38
C VAL A 166 -1.61 -15.88 10.27
N ASP A 167 -0.36 -15.81 9.83
CA ASP A 167 0.33 -14.53 9.66
C ASP A 167 -0.06 -13.85 8.34
N VAL A 168 -0.67 -12.66 8.43
CA VAL A 168 -1.05 -11.86 7.27
C VAL A 168 0.16 -11.36 6.49
N VAL A 169 1.29 -11.13 7.18
CA VAL A 169 2.53 -10.71 6.52
C VAL A 169 2.91 -11.77 5.49
N GLU A 170 3.03 -13.03 5.91
CA GLU A 170 3.38 -14.15 5.04
C GLU A 170 2.28 -14.48 4.00
N LYS A 171 1.00 -14.51 4.41
CA LYS A 171 -0.08 -15.03 3.57
C LYS A 171 -0.68 -14.03 2.59
N LEU A 172 -0.53 -12.73 2.83
CA LEU A 172 -1.17 -11.70 2.02
C LEU A 172 -0.22 -10.55 1.69
N ALA A 173 0.30 -9.84 2.68
CA ALA A 173 0.98 -8.57 2.45
C ALA A 173 2.27 -8.73 1.63
N LEU A 174 3.12 -9.71 2.00
CA LEU A 174 4.35 -10.02 1.26
C LEU A 174 4.06 -10.52 -0.16
N PRO A 175 3.19 -11.54 -0.37
CA PRO A 175 2.85 -11.99 -1.72
C PRO A 175 2.21 -10.91 -2.61
N VAL A 176 1.30 -10.06 -2.10
CA VAL A 176 0.68 -8.99 -2.90
C VAL A 176 1.75 -8.05 -3.47
N ALA A 177 2.64 -7.54 -2.61
CA ALA A 177 3.68 -6.62 -3.04
C ALA A 177 4.66 -7.29 -4.02
N SER A 178 5.09 -8.52 -3.70
CA SER A 178 6.12 -9.22 -4.46
C SER A 178 5.60 -9.73 -5.81
N TYR A 179 4.42 -10.36 -5.85
CA TYR A 179 3.89 -10.93 -7.09
C TYR A 179 3.56 -9.83 -8.09
N THR A 180 3.07 -8.69 -7.62
CA THR A 180 2.78 -7.53 -8.48
C THR A 180 4.06 -6.99 -9.13
N ILE A 181 5.10 -6.69 -8.35
CA ILE A 181 6.34 -6.13 -8.93
C ILE A 181 7.10 -7.15 -9.77
N TYR A 182 7.14 -8.43 -9.37
CA TYR A 182 7.77 -9.47 -10.17
C TYR A 182 7.04 -9.70 -11.50
N GLY A 183 5.71 -9.66 -11.51
CA GLY A 183 4.91 -9.69 -12.74
C GLY A 183 5.24 -8.52 -13.68
N ILE A 184 5.36 -7.31 -13.14
CA ILE A 184 5.78 -6.11 -13.91
C ILE A 184 7.20 -6.27 -14.49
N LEU A 185 8.12 -6.87 -13.72
CA LEU A 185 9.49 -7.13 -14.17
C LEU A 185 9.58 -8.21 -15.25
N GLY A 186 8.58 -9.09 -15.36
CA GLY A 186 8.56 -10.18 -16.34
C GLY A 186 8.98 -11.54 -15.79
N VAL A 187 8.93 -11.70 -14.47
CA VAL A 187 9.24 -12.99 -13.83
C VAL A 187 8.12 -14.00 -14.11
N PRO A 188 8.44 -15.23 -14.52
CA PRO A 188 7.48 -16.32 -14.66
C PRO A 188 6.77 -16.66 -13.35
N PHE A 189 5.52 -17.11 -13.43
CA PHE A 189 4.67 -17.37 -12.28
C PHE A 189 5.27 -18.42 -11.32
N GLU A 190 5.90 -19.45 -11.87
CA GLU A 190 6.53 -20.56 -11.17
C GLU A 190 7.66 -20.13 -10.22
N ASP A 191 8.33 -19.01 -10.52
CA ASP A 191 9.50 -18.52 -9.76
C ASP A 191 9.11 -17.52 -8.66
N LEU A 192 7.87 -16.99 -8.68
CA LEU A 192 7.43 -15.93 -7.78
C LEU A 192 7.61 -16.28 -6.31
N LYS A 193 7.24 -17.50 -5.91
CA LYS A 193 7.33 -17.94 -4.52
C LYS A 193 8.78 -17.95 -4.02
N PHE A 194 9.68 -18.52 -4.82
CA PHE A 194 11.10 -18.61 -4.48
C PHE A 194 11.72 -17.21 -4.36
N LEU A 195 11.51 -16.35 -5.36
CA LEU A 195 12.11 -15.01 -5.36
C LEU A 195 11.52 -14.12 -4.26
N THR A 196 10.23 -14.27 -3.95
CA THR A 196 9.60 -13.58 -2.80
C THR A 196 10.28 -13.94 -1.49
N GLN A 197 10.62 -15.22 -1.29
CA GLN A 197 11.37 -15.66 -0.11
C GLN A 197 12.77 -15.04 -0.07
N GLN A 198 13.50 -15.00 -1.20
CA GLN A 198 14.82 -14.34 -1.27
C GLN A 198 14.73 -12.84 -0.96
N ALA A 199 13.70 -12.16 -1.48
CA ALA A 199 13.47 -10.76 -1.18
C ALA A 199 13.18 -10.50 0.30
N ALA A 200 12.44 -11.40 0.95
CA ALA A 200 12.19 -11.34 2.39
C ALA A 200 13.49 -11.55 3.20
N ILE A 201 14.32 -12.55 2.84
CA ILE A 201 15.61 -12.80 3.52
C ILE A 201 16.51 -11.56 3.45
N ARG A 202 16.61 -10.93 2.28
CA ARG A 202 17.41 -9.71 2.07
C ARG A 202 17.04 -8.57 3.03
N SER A 203 15.75 -8.44 3.34
CA SER A 203 15.21 -7.33 4.14
C SER A 203 14.91 -7.72 5.59
N ASN A 204 15.15 -8.97 5.99
CA ASN A 204 14.87 -9.45 7.33
C ASN A 204 15.95 -8.99 8.33
N GLY A 205 15.55 -8.24 9.35
CA GLY A 205 16.44 -7.78 10.42
C GLY A 205 17.06 -8.90 11.27
N SER A 206 16.51 -10.12 11.24
CA SER A 206 17.07 -11.30 11.90
C SER A 206 18.01 -12.13 11.02
N ALA A 207 18.15 -11.81 9.73
CA ALA A 207 19.08 -12.49 8.85
C ALA A 207 20.53 -12.10 9.18
N THR A 208 21.47 -13.04 9.00
CA THR A 208 22.89 -12.70 9.08
C THR A 208 23.28 -11.80 7.91
N ALA A 209 24.32 -10.99 8.09
CA ALA A 209 24.85 -10.16 7.00
C ALA A 209 25.22 -10.99 5.75
N THR A 210 25.73 -12.21 5.95
CA THR A 210 26.03 -13.15 4.87
C THR A 210 24.76 -13.59 4.14
N ALA A 211 23.74 -14.07 4.85
CA ALA A 211 22.50 -14.53 4.24
C ALA A 211 21.79 -13.42 3.46
N ALA A 212 21.76 -12.19 4.00
CA ALA A 212 21.20 -11.04 3.30
C ALA A 212 21.99 -10.68 2.02
N SER A 213 23.32 -10.81 2.06
CA SER A 213 24.19 -10.58 0.90
C SER A 213 24.03 -11.66 -0.17
N GLU A 214 23.91 -12.92 0.22
CA GLU A 214 23.69 -14.06 -0.69
C GLU A 214 22.34 -13.94 -1.40
N ALA A 215 21.26 -13.67 -0.66
CA ALA A 215 19.93 -13.44 -1.23
C ALA A 215 19.92 -12.22 -2.17
N ASN A 216 20.66 -11.16 -1.84
CA ASN A 216 20.84 -10.01 -2.73
C ASN A 216 21.53 -10.41 -4.04
N GLN A 217 22.60 -11.19 -3.98
CA GLN A 217 23.32 -11.63 -5.17
C GLN A 217 22.48 -12.58 -6.03
N GLU A 218 21.76 -13.51 -5.40
CA GLU A 218 20.88 -14.44 -6.10
C GLU A 218 19.78 -13.74 -6.91
N LEU A 219 19.19 -12.67 -6.35
CA LEU A 219 18.23 -11.83 -7.06
C LEU A 219 18.86 -11.08 -8.25
N LEU A 220 20.07 -10.56 -8.11
CA LEU A 220 20.80 -9.90 -9.20
C LEU A 220 21.12 -10.90 -10.33
N ASP A 221 21.58 -12.10 -9.98
CA ASP A 221 21.91 -13.14 -10.94
C ASP A 221 20.67 -13.61 -11.71
N TYR A 222 19.52 -13.74 -11.02
CA TYR A 222 18.25 -14.07 -11.64
C TYR A 222 17.81 -12.98 -12.64
N ILE A 223 17.83 -11.71 -12.23
CA ILE A 223 17.50 -10.59 -13.12
C ILE A 223 18.44 -10.54 -14.32
N GLY A 224 19.73 -10.82 -14.11
CA GLY A 224 20.71 -10.91 -15.21
C GLY A 224 20.36 -11.96 -16.25
N LYS A 225 19.96 -13.16 -15.82
CA LYS A 225 19.48 -14.22 -16.72
C LYS A 225 18.21 -13.78 -17.47
N LEU A 226 17.31 -13.08 -16.79
CA LEU A 226 16.07 -12.57 -17.38
C LEU A 226 16.35 -11.50 -18.44
N VAL A 227 17.29 -10.58 -18.17
CA VAL A 227 17.78 -9.59 -19.15
C VAL A 227 18.33 -10.29 -20.39
N ASP A 228 19.22 -11.29 -20.22
CA ASP A 228 19.80 -12.04 -21.34
C ASP A 228 18.74 -12.76 -22.18
N MET A 229 17.76 -13.37 -21.52
CA MET A 229 16.65 -14.03 -22.20
C MET A 229 15.82 -13.03 -23.03
N ARG A 230 15.52 -11.84 -22.48
CA ARG A 230 14.72 -10.81 -23.17
C ARG A 230 15.43 -10.16 -24.35
N VAL A 231 16.75 -10.30 -24.50
CA VAL A 231 17.47 -9.89 -25.72
C VAL A 231 16.99 -10.68 -26.93
N SER A 232 16.75 -11.99 -26.76
CA SER A 232 16.31 -12.87 -27.85
C SER A 232 14.80 -13.12 -27.87
N GLN A 233 14.13 -12.96 -26.73
CA GLN A 233 12.69 -13.26 -26.56
C GLN A 233 12.02 -12.12 -25.78
N PRO A 234 11.84 -10.93 -26.38
CA PRO A 234 11.15 -9.82 -25.74
C PRO A 234 9.69 -10.16 -25.46
N ASN A 235 9.16 -9.63 -24.36
CA ASN A 235 7.78 -9.79 -23.93
C ASN A 235 7.18 -8.41 -23.53
N GLY A 236 5.95 -8.37 -23.03
CA GLY A 236 5.27 -7.15 -22.56
C GLY A 236 5.65 -6.72 -21.13
N ASP A 237 6.92 -6.84 -20.73
CA ASP A 237 7.40 -6.57 -19.36
C ASP A 237 8.47 -5.45 -19.27
N LEU A 238 8.75 -4.98 -18.05
CA LEU A 238 9.69 -3.87 -17.82
C LEU A 238 11.10 -4.20 -18.30
N ILE A 239 11.57 -5.42 -18.06
CA ILE A 239 12.92 -5.83 -18.50
C ILE A 239 12.99 -5.84 -20.03
N SER A 240 11.96 -6.34 -20.72
CA SER A 240 11.88 -6.28 -22.18
C SER A 240 11.88 -4.85 -22.69
N LYS A 241 11.14 -3.93 -22.05
CA LYS A 241 11.18 -2.50 -22.39
C LYS A 241 12.59 -1.93 -22.29
N LEU A 242 13.29 -2.16 -21.17
CA LEU A 242 14.68 -1.73 -20.99
C LEU A 242 15.61 -2.35 -22.04
N VAL A 243 15.44 -3.64 -22.33
CA VAL A 243 16.27 -4.34 -23.30
C VAL A 243 16.06 -3.78 -24.70
N THR A 244 14.82 -3.72 -25.18
CA THR A 244 14.49 -3.32 -26.54
C THR A 244 14.74 -1.84 -26.80
N GLU A 245 14.40 -0.96 -25.86
CA GLU A 245 14.46 0.49 -26.09
C GLU A 245 15.77 1.13 -25.64
N GLN A 246 16.52 0.50 -24.75
CA GLN A 246 17.71 1.12 -24.14
C GLN A 246 18.98 0.28 -24.33
N LEU A 247 18.95 -1.02 -24.02
CA LEU A 247 20.14 -1.87 -24.12
C LEU A 247 20.54 -2.15 -25.57
N VAL A 248 19.62 -2.66 -26.39
CA VAL A 248 19.88 -3.02 -27.80
C VAL A 248 20.34 -1.80 -28.64
N PRO A 249 19.75 -0.59 -28.48
CA PRO A 249 20.25 0.61 -29.14
C PRO A 249 21.59 1.13 -28.60
N GLY A 250 22.09 0.61 -27.47
CA GLY A 250 23.34 1.02 -26.85
C GLY A 250 23.26 2.26 -25.95
N ASN A 251 22.06 2.68 -25.53
CA ASN A 251 21.86 3.83 -24.63
C ASN A 251 22.31 3.53 -23.19
N ILE A 252 22.23 2.27 -22.78
CA ILE A 252 22.66 1.77 -21.47
C ILE A 252 23.43 0.46 -21.62
N GLN A 253 24.22 0.10 -20.61
CA GLN A 253 24.90 -1.19 -20.57
C GLN A 253 24.02 -2.27 -19.93
N ARG A 254 24.37 -3.55 -20.12
CA ARG A 254 23.64 -4.68 -19.53
C ARG A 254 23.46 -4.54 -18.02
N ASP A 255 24.53 -4.18 -17.32
CA ASP A 255 24.51 -4.01 -15.87
C ASP A 255 23.61 -2.84 -15.43
N ASP A 256 23.44 -1.82 -16.28
CA ASP A 256 22.50 -0.73 -16.00
C ASP A 256 21.05 -1.24 -16.03
N ALA A 257 20.70 -2.06 -17.03
CA ALA A 257 19.37 -2.67 -17.12
C ALA A 257 19.07 -3.55 -15.89
N ILE A 258 20.05 -4.36 -15.46
CA ILE A 258 19.95 -5.20 -14.25
C ILE A 258 19.72 -4.33 -13.02
N GLN A 259 20.53 -3.28 -12.81
CA GLN A 259 20.42 -2.45 -11.62
C GLN A 259 19.14 -1.60 -11.60
N MET A 260 18.65 -1.19 -12.76
CA MET A 260 17.36 -0.49 -12.85
C MET A 260 16.18 -1.43 -12.52
N ALA A 261 16.18 -2.66 -13.04
CA ALA A 261 15.17 -3.67 -12.69
C ALA A 261 15.25 -4.05 -11.21
N PHE A 262 16.46 -4.20 -10.68
CA PHE A 262 16.70 -4.50 -9.27
C PHE A 262 16.24 -3.35 -8.36
N LEU A 263 16.45 -2.09 -8.74
CA LEU A 263 15.91 -0.93 -8.03
C LEU A 263 14.38 -1.02 -7.91
N MET A 264 13.69 -1.34 -9.00
CA MET A 264 12.22 -1.46 -9.01
C MET A 264 11.74 -2.57 -8.08
N LEU A 265 12.46 -3.70 -8.02
CA LEU A 265 12.17 -4.78 -7.08
C LEU A 265 12.31 -4.34 -5.61
N VAL A 266 13.45 -3.74 -5.26
CA VAL A 266 13.82 -3.58 -3.84
C VAL A 266 13.30 -2.29 -3.21
N ALA A 267 13.01 -1.24 -4.00
CA ALA A 267 12.70 0.08 -3.48
C ALA A 267 11.36 0.16 -2.74
N GLY A 268 10.34 -0.57 -3.21
CA GLY A 268 8.96 -0.44 -2.71
C GLY A 268 8.44 -1.65 -1.92
N ASN A 269 9.04 -2.83 -2.10
CA ASN A 269 8.43 -4.09 -1.66
C ASN A 269 8.21 -4.13 -0.13
N ALA A 270 9.26 -3.90 0.67
CA ALA A 270 9.14 -3.91 2.13
C ALA A 270 8.19 -2.83 2.66
N THR A 271 8.22 -1.64 2.06
CA THR A 271 7.30 -0.54 2.40
C THR A 271 5.85 -0.93 2.15
N MET A 272 5.54 -1.58 1.02
CA MET A 272 4.19 -2.04 0.71
C MET A 272 3.69 -3.10 1.70
N VAL A 273 4.54 -4.07 2.05
CA VAL A 273 4.22 -5.06 3.09
C VAL A 273 3.85 -4.36 4.40
N ASN A 274 4.66 -3.39 4.83
CA ASN A 274 4.40 -2.64 6.05
C ASN A 274 3.11 -1.83 5.97
N MET A 275 2.83 -1.15 4.85
CA MET A 275 1.63 -0.33 4.70
C MET A 275 0.33 -1.14 4.73
N ILE A 276 0.32 -2.35 4.14
CA ILE A 276 -0.83 -3.26 4.25
C ILE A 276 -1.09 -3.62 5.72
N ASN A 277 -0.06 -4.08 6.44
CA ASN A 277 -0.22 -4.50 7.83
C ASN A 277 -0.56 -3.34 8.77
N LEU A 278 0.09 -2.18 8.58
CA LEU A 278 -0.19 -0.96 9.35
C LEU A 278 -1.63 -0.50 9.13
N GLY A 279 -2.14 -0.58 7.90
CA GLY A 279 -3.54 -0.24 7.63
C GLY A 279 -4.54 -1.19 8.30
N ILE A 280 -4.23 -2.50 8.36
CA ILE A 280 -5.05 -3.46 9.10
C ILE A 280 -5.10 -3.08 10.58
N VAL A 281 -3.93 -2.90 11.23
CA VAL A 281 -3.88 -2.53 12.66
C VAL A 281 -4.59 -1.19 12.91
N THR A 282 -4.36 -0.19 12.06
CA THR A 282 -5.00 1.13 12.18
C THR A 282 -6.53 1.04 12.15
N LEU A 283 -7.09 0.18 11.30
CA LEU A 283 -8.53 -0.04 11.25
C LEU A 283 -9.06 -0.73 12.52
N PHE A 284 -8.30 -1.65 13.12
CA PHE A 284 -8.67 -2.26 14.40
C PHE A 284 -8.53 -1.29 15.58
N GLU A 285 -7.60 -0.33 15.52
CA GLU A 285 -7.51 0.79 16.46
C GLU A 285 -8.66 1.80 16.28
N ASN A 286 -9.32 1.80 15.12
CA ASN A 286 -10.42 2.71 14.77
C ASN A 286 -11.70 1.95 14.35
N PRO A 287 -12.39 1.25 15.28
CA PRO A 287 -13.49 0.33 14.93
C PRO A 287 -14.67 0.96 14.18
N SER A 288 -14.97 2.25 14.41
CA SER A 288 -16.02 2.97 13.68
C SER A 288 -15.66 3.13 12.20
N GLN A 289 -14.44 3.56 11.89
CA GLN A 289 -13.96 3.71 10.51
C GLN A 289 -13.83 2.34 9.82
N LEU A 290 -13.43 1.29 10.54
CA LEU A 290 -13.47 -0.07 10.02
C LEU A 290 -14.90 -0.52 9.68
N ALA A 291 -15.88 -0.22 10.54
CA ALA A 291 -17.28 -0.55 10.27
C ALA A 291 -17.81 0.19 9.03
N ASP A 292 -17.39 1.44 8.82
CA ASP A 292 -17.77 2.22 7.65
C ASP A 292 -17.12 1.68 6.37
N LEU A 293 -15.82 1.37 6.39
CA LEU A 293 -15.12 0.77 5.25
C LEU A 293 -15.70 -0.60 4.87
N LYS A 294 -16.13 -1.40 5.86
CA LYS A 294 -16.86 -2.66 5.63
C LYS A 294 -18.20 -2.45 4.91
N LYS A 295 -18.92 -1.37 5.23
CA LYS A 295 -20.21 -1.05 4.59
C LYS A 295 -20.02 -0.43 3.21
N ALA A 296 -18.97 0.37 3.03
CA ALA A 296 -18.70 1.11 1.80
C ALA A 296 -17.23 0.93 1.38
N PRO A 297 -16.89 -0.14 0.63
CA PRO A 297 -15.56 -0.35 0.09
C PRO A 297 -15.03 0.79 -0.79
N SER A 298 -15.92 1.61 -1.33
CA SER A 298 -15.58 2.84 -2.07
C SER A 298 -14.86 3.90 -1.23
N LEU A 299 -14.77 3.73 0.09
CA LEU A 299 -13.96 4.56 0.99
C LEU A 299 -12.47 4.18 1.00
N ALA A 300 -12.08 3.07 0.35
CA ALA A 300 -10.68 2.64 0.31
C ALA A 300 -9.71 3.72 -0.21
N PRO A 301 -10.01 4.52 -1.26
CA PRO A 301 -9.13 5.60 -1.70
C PRO A 301 -8.87 6.66 -0.61
N SER A 302 -9.90 7.10 0.12
CA SER A 302 -9.72 8.12 1.17
C SER A 302 -9.02 7.54 2.40
N PHE A 303 -9.30 6.28 2.73
CA PHE A 303 -8.54 5.53 3.74
C PHE A 303 -7.05 5.44 3.38
N VAL A 304 -6.72 5.07 2.14
CA VAL A 304 -5.32 4.94 1.68
C VAL A 304 -4.61 6.29 1.67
N GLU A 305 -5.27 7.37 1.25
CA GLU A 305 -4.72 8.72 1.33
C GLU A 305 -4.32 9.10 2.76
N GLU A 306 -5.19 8.83 3.73
CA GLU A 306 -4.90 9.14 5.13
C GLU A 306 -3.85 8.18 5.70
N LEU A 307 -3.91 6.91 5.36
CA LEU A 307 -2.93 5.89 5.75
C LEU A 307 -1.51 6.29 5.36
N CYS A 308 -1.30 6.71 4.10
CA CYS A 308 0.02 7.11 3.61
C CYS A 308 0.55 8.43 4.20
N ARG A 309 -0.32 9.30 4.73
CA ARG A 309 0.13 10.46 5.52
C ARG A 309 0.44 10.04 6.95
N PHE A 310 -0.50 9.37 7.60
CA PHE A 310 -0.41 9.02 9.01
C PHE A 310 0.76 8.09 9.28
N HIS A 311 0.92 7.04 8.46
CA HIS A 311 2.03 6.10 8.49
C HIS A 311 2.99 6.37 7.33
N THR A 312 4.06 7.10 7.62
CA THR A 312 5.15 7.33 6.65
C THR A 312 6.19 6.22 6.77
N ALA A 313 5.91 5.05 6.16
CA ALA A 313 6.76 3.86 6.25
C ALA A 313 8.09 3.94 5.45
N SER A 314 8.37 5.07 4.81
CA SER A 314 9.68 5.40 4.24
C SER A 314 10.06 6.85 4.60
N ALA A 315 10.52 7.05 5.83
CA ALA A 315 10.81 8.37 6.39
C ALA A 315 12.28 8.79 6.20
N LEU A 316 13.17 7.85 5.84
CA LEU A 316 14.62 8.05 5.82
C LEU A 316 15.22 8.25 4.40
N ALA A 317 14.40 8.19 3.36
CA ALA A 317 14.85 8.28 1.96
C ALA A 317 15.20 9.71 1.49
N THR A 318 14.69 10.72 2.18
CA THR A 318 14.73 12.14 1.79
C THR A 318 15.95 12.86 2.36
N ARG A 319 17.09 12.62 1.71
CA ARG A 319 18.40 13.15 2.10
C ARG A 319 19.05 13.93 0.97
N ARG A 320 19.85 14.95 1.32
CA ARG A 320 20.56 15.82 0.37
C ARG A 320 21.93 16.25 0.89
N VAL A 321 22.75 16.79 0.01
CA VAL A 321 23.95 17.60 0.32
C VAL A 321 23.82 18.98 -0.31
N ALA A 322 24.18 20.03 0.42
CA ALA A 322 24.24 21.38 -0.12
C ALA A 322 25.42 21.54 -1.09
N LYS A 323 25.16 21.94 -2.34
CA LYS A 323 26.24 22.22 -3.32
C LYS A 323 26.85 23.61 -3.15
N VAL A 324 26.09 24.52 -2.56
CA VAL A 324 26.47 25.90 -2.25
C VAL A 324 25.88 26.26 -0.87
N ASP A 325 26.37 27.33 -0.26
CA ASP A 325 25.74 27.88 0.94
C ASP A 325 24.28 28.26 0.65
N ILE A 326 23.37 27.85 1.52
CA ILE A 326 21.95 28.23 1.46
C ILE A 326 21.45 28.71 2.83
N THR A 327 20.38 29.50 2.83
CA THR A 327 19.65 29.83 4.05
C THR A 327 18.32 29.08 4.06
N LEU A 328 18.05 28.34 5.13
CA LEU A 328 16.83 27.56 5.33
C LEU A 328 16.34 27.76 6.76
N GLY A 329 15.07 28.15 6.95
CA GLY A 329 14.51 28.39 8.29
C GLY A 329 15.33 29.39 9.14
N GLY A 330 15.98 30.37 8.51
CA GLY A 330 16.86 31.33 9.19
C GLY A 330 18.26 30.79 9.58
N LYS A 331 18.56 29.53 9.27
CA LYS A 331 19.88 28.92 9.48
C LYS A 331 20.68 28.92 8.19
N VAL A 332 22.00 29.12 8.28
CA VAL A 332 22.91 29.02 7.15
C VAL A 332 23.47 27.60 7.08
N ILE A 333 23.14 26.89 6.00
CA ILE A 333 23.66 25.56 5.68
C ILE A 333 24.82 25.76 4.70
N LYS A 334 26.01 25.29 5.06
CA LYS A 334 27.23 25.45 4.27
C LYS A 334 27.31 24.43 3.15
N ALA A 335 28.00 24.78 2.06
CA ALA A 335 28.34 23.85 1.01
C ALA A 335 29.06 22.61 1.58
N GLY A 336 28.64 21.42 1.18
CA GLY A 336 29.12 20.15 1.69
C GLY A 336 28.44 19.66 2.97
N GLU A 337 27.54 20.42 3.59
CA GLU A 337 26.76 19.92 4.73
C GLU A 337 25.57 19.07 4.26
N GLY A 338 25.34 17.95 4.96
CA GLY A 338 24.23 17.05 4.73
C GLY A 338 22.92 17.59 5.30
N ILE A 339 21.80 17.22 4.65
CA ILE A 339 20.44 17.61 5.04
C ILE A 339 19.54 16.36 5.01
N ILE A 340 18.74 16.19 6.05
CA ILE A 340 17.70 15.17 6.20
C ILE A 340 16.37 15.90 6.28
N ALA A 341 15.46 15.66 5.33
CA ALA A 341 14.12 16.19 5.34
C ALA A 341 13.16 15.15 5.92
N ALA A 342 12.67 15.37 7.14
CA ALA A 342 11.86 14.39 7.88
C ALA A 342 10.41 14.40 7.39
N THR A 343 10.11 13.70 6.29
CA THR A 343 8.77 13.63 5.69
C THR A 343 7.70 13.14 6.66
N GLN A 344 8.03 12.19 7.54
CA GLN A 344 7.15 11.74 8.63
C GLN A 344 6.76 12.88 9.57
N SER A 345 7.69 13.78 9.88
CA SER A 345 7.40 14.97 10.68
C SER A 345 6.51 15.96 9.91
N GLY A 346 6.82 16.22 8.64
CA GLY A 346 6.02 17.11 7.79
C GLY A 346 4.57 16.64 7.63
N ASN A 347 4.35 15.31 7.59
CA ASN A 347 3.03 14.71 7.61
C ASN A 347 2.27 14.88 8.93
N ARG A 348 2.95 15.30 10.00
CA ARG A 348 2.38 15.64 11.32
C ARG A 348 2.45 17.14 11.63
N ASP A 349 2.68 18.00 10.63
CA ASP A 349 2.76 19.44 10.82
C ASP A 349 1.35 20.03 11.00
N ALA A 350 1.05 20.55 12.19
CA ALA A 350 -0.26 21.09 12.55
C ALA A 350 -0.64 22.36 11.77
N ASP A 351 0.36 23.06 11.19
CA ASP A 351 0.13 24.22 10.34
C ASP A 351 -0.54 23.82 9.00
N VAL A 352 -0.41 22.55 8.61
CA VAL A 352 -0.94 22.01 7.33
C VAL A 352 -2.05 21.01 7.58
N PHE A 353 -1.90 20.14 8.58
CA PHE A 353 -2.86 19.09 8.93
C PHE A 353 -3.42 19.33 10.34
N PRO A 354 -4.61 19.94 10.49
CA PRO A 354 -5.24 20.13 11.80
C PRO A 354 -5.46 18.78 12.49
N ASN A 355 -5.20 18.68 13.80
CA ASN A 355 -5.20 17.39 14.53
C ASN A 355 -4.35 16.33 13.80
N PRO A 356 -3.04 16.60 13.60
CA PRO A 356 -2.19 15.79 12.72
C PRO A 356 -1.99 14.36 13.22
N ASP A 357 -2.09 14.15 14.52
CA ASP A 357 -1.88 12.86 15.19
C ASP A 357 -3.19 12.05 15.36
N THR A 358 -4.29 12.54 14.80
CA THR A 358 -5.55 11.78 14.68
C THR A 358 -5.65 11.15 13.30
N PHE A 359 -5.89 9.84 13.25
CA PHE A 359 -6.22 9.14 12.01
C PHE A 359 -7.68 9.41 11.63
N ASP A 360 -7.90 10.01 10.47
CA ASP A 360 -9.25 10.29 9.96
C ASP A 360 -9.31 10.07 8.45
N MET A 361 -9.91 8.95 8.01
CA MET A 361 -10.08 8.64 6.59
C MET A 361 -11.04 9.59 5.86
N TYR A 362 -11.74 10.46 6.58
CA TYR A 362 -12.61 11.50 6.03
C TYR A 362 -11.94 12.88 6.02
N ARG A 363 -10.66 12.97 6.40
CA ARG A 363 -9.91 14.22 6.46
C ARG A 363 -10.02 14.96 5.13
N LYS A 364 -10.64 16.13 5.17
CA LYS A 364 -10.59 17.08 4.06
C LYS A 364 -9.17 17.64 3.99
N ARG A 365 -8.52 17.48 2.85
CA ARG A 365 -7.21 18.08 2.58
C ARG A 365 -7.37 19.36 1.78
N GLY A 366 -6.51 20.33 2.08
CA GLY A 366 -6.24 21.46 1.20
C GLY A 366 -5.36 21.03 0.02
N ASP A 367 -4.75 22.00 -0.64
CA ASP A 367 -3.89 21.77 -1.81
C ASP A 367 -2.51 21.19 -1.42
N GLU A 368 -2.17 21.21 -0.12
CA GLU A 368 -0.90 20.73 0.38
C GLU A 368 -0.76 19.20 0.28
N SER A 369 0.29 18.76 -0.41
CA SER A 369 0.59 17.34 -0.56
C SER A 369 1.09 16.74 0.76
N ALA A 370 0.59 15.55 1.11
CA ALA A 370 1.26 14.68 2.06
C ALA A 370 2.53 14.07 1.44
N PHE A 371 3.49 13.68 2.28
CA PHE A 371 4.81 13.20 1.89
C PHE A 371 5.00 11.69 2.02
N GLY A 372 3.93 10.89 2.07
CA GLY A 372 4.03 9.42 2.09
C GLY A 372 4.86 8.84 0.94
N TYR A 373 4.91 9.56 -0.19
CA TYR A 373 5.66 9.22 -1.39
C TYR A 373 6.84 10.17 -1.68
N GLY A 374 7.25 10.97 -0.69
CA GLY A 374 8.22 12.05 -0.88
C GLY A 374 7.63 13.25 -1.63
N TYR A 375 8.50 14.06 -2.26
CA TYR A 375 8.11 15.28 -2.98
C TYR A 375 9.14 15.65 -4.05
N GLY A 376 8.77 16.53 -4.97
CA GLY A 376 9.62 16.99 -6.07
C GLY A 376 9.91 15.89 -7.10
N GLU A 377 10.99 16.05 -7.86
CA GLU A 377 11.31 15.13 -8.97
C GLU A 377 11.62 13.71 -8.51
N HIS A 378 12.12 13.53 -7.29
CA HIS A 378 12.37 12.23 -6.70
C HIS A 378 11.14 11.63 -6.00
N ARG A 379 9.95 12.23 -6.13
CA ARG A 379 8.69 11.63 -5.67
C ARG A 379 8.54 10.22 -6.25
N CYS A 380 8.05 9.29 -5.43
CA CYS A 380 8.01 7.87 -5.72
C CYS A 380 7.46 7.60 -7.12
N ILE A 381 8.23 6.89 -7.94
CA ILE A 381 7.83 6.52 -9.30
C ILE A 381 6.60 5.60 -9.30
N ALA A 382 6.48 4.75 -8.28
CA ALA A 382 5.42 3.76 -8.13
C ALA A 382 4.27 4.24 -7.23
N GLU A 383 4.09 5.55 -7.03
CA GLU A 383 3.00 6.07 -6.19
C GLU A 383 1.63 5.55 -6.65
N TRP A 384 1.31 5.66 -7.95
CA TRP A 384 0.01 5.22 -8.45
C TRP A 384 -0.19 3.72 -8.28
N LEU A 385 0.86 2.92 -8.50
CA LEU A 385 0.84 1.47 -8.30
C LEU A 385 0.58 1.11 -6.84
N SER A 386 1.34 1.71 -5.92
CA SER A 386 1.18 1.54 -4.48
C SER A 386 -0.23 1.86 -4.02
N ARG A 387 -0.80 2.96 -4.51
CA ARG A 387 -2.18 3.36 -4.19
C ARG A 387 -3.19 2.33 -4.70
N ALA A 388 -3.04 1.89 -5.95
CA ALA A 388 -3.93 0.87 -6.51
C ALA A 388 -3.88 -0.45 -5.73
N GLU A 389 -2.68 -0.92 -5.36
CA GLU A 389 -2.50 -2.12 -4.52
C GLU A 389 -3.19 -1.97 -3.16
N LEU A 390 -2.94 -0.88 -2.44
CA LEU A 390 -3.56 -0.65 -1.13
C LEU A 390 -5.09 -0.51 -1.26
N GLU A 391 -5.59 0.25 -2.23
CA GLU A 391 -7.03 0.42 -2.46
C GLU A 391 -7.72 -0.91 -2.73
N ILE A 392 -7.13 -1.75 -3.58
CA ILE A 392 -7.65 -3.08 -3.90
C ILE A 392 -7.64 -3.98 -2.65
N VAL A 393 -6.54 -4.00 -1.91
CA VAL A 393 -6.44 -4.76 -0.66
C VAL A 393 -7.53 -4.33 0.33
N PHE A 394 -7.66 -3.03 0.61
CA PHE A 394 -8.58 -2.55 1.64
C PHE A 394 -10.06 -2.53 1.20
N SER A 395 -10.35 -2.45 -0.09
CA SER A 395 -11.71 -2.65 -0.61
C SER A 395 -12.13 -4.13 -0.69
N THR A 396 -11.17 -5.06 -0.74
CA THR A 396 -11.45 -6.50 -0.89
C THR A 396 -11.39 -7.27 0.43
N LEU A 397 -10.36 -7.03 1.26
CA LEU A 397 -10.03 -7.83 2.44
C LEU A 397 -11.24 -8.06 3.36
N PHE A 398 -11.92 -6.98 3.75
CA PHE A 398 -13.03 -7.07 4.69
C PHE A 398 -14.36 -7.45 4.04
N GLN A 399 -14.45 -7.46 2.71
CA GLN A 399 -15.60 -8.04 2.00
C GLN A 399 -15.50 -9.57 1.96
N ARG A 400 -14.29 -10.08 1.71
CA ARG A 400 -14.01 -11.52 1.67
C ARG A 400 -13.92 -12.14 3.07
N LEU A 401 -13.40 -11.38 4.03
CA LEU A 401 -13.19 -11.80 5.42
C LEU A 401 -13.86 -10.81 6.40
N PRO A 402 -15.19 -10.71 6.42
CA PRO A 402 -15.90 -9.74 7.27
C PRO A 402 -15.68 -9.96 8.77
N ASN A 403 -15.31 -11.19 9.15
CA ASN A 403 -15.04 -11.61 10.53
C ASN A 403 -13.54 -11.69 10.86
N LEU A 404 -12.66 -11.14 10.02
CA LEU A 404 -11.23 -11.05 10.32
C LEU A 404 -11.02 -10.36 11.66
N LYS A 405 -10.12 -10.91 12.47
CA LYS A 405 -9.67 -10.34 13.75
C LYS A 405 -8.16 -10.48 13.87
N VAL A 406 -7.50 -9.48 14.45
CA VAL A 406 -6.14 -9.68 14.98
C VAL A 406 -6.22 -10.70 16.11
N ALA A 407 -5.40 -11.75 16.04
CA ALA A 407 -5.46 -12.90 16.93
C ALA A 407 -4.70 -12.71 18.25
N ILE A 408 -4.11 -11.53 18.42
CA ILE A 408 -3.37 -11.08 19.59
C ILE A 408 -3.89 -9.71 20.02
N PRO A 409 -3.69 -9.29 21.29
CA PRO A 409 -3.91 -7.90 21.69
C PRO A 409 -3.09 -6.95 20.82
N LEU A 410 -3.63 -5.75 20.53
CA LEU A 410 -2.97 -4.80 19.61
C LEU A 410 -1.64 -4.28 20.19
N GLU A 411 -1.54 -4.20 21.51
CA GLU A 411 -0.32 -3.86 22.26
C GLU A 411 0.79 -4.91 22.13
N GLU A 412 0.47 -6.14 21.73
CA GLU A 412 1.44 -7.22 21.52
C GLU A 412 1.91 -7.33 20.06
N VAL A 413 1.41 -6.46 19.16
CA VAL A 413 1.86 -6.42 17.77
C VAL A 413 3.35 -6.16 17.71
N LYS A 414 4.07 -7.03 16.98
CA LYS A 414 5.52 -6.92 16.81
C LYS A 414 5.85 -5.95 15.68
N TYR A 415 6.27 -4.76 16.09
CA TYR A 415 6.76 -3.73 15.16
C TYR A 415 8.24 -3.92 14.84
N SER A 416 8.66 -3.31 13.73
CA SER A 416 10.08 -3.15 13.38
C SER A 416 10.87 -2.47 14.52
N PRO A 417 12.20 -2.66 14.60
CA PRO A 417 13.04 -1.95 15.56
C PRO A 417 12.74 -0.44 15.60
N PRO A 418 12.72 0.20 16.79
CA PRO A 418 12.28 1.59 16.95
C PRO A 418 13.05 2.62 16.11
N GLU A 419 14.34 2.37 15.85
CA GLU A 419 15.23 3.22 15.06
C GLU A 419 15.15 3.01 13.54
N ARG A 420 14.34 2.04 13.09
CA ARG A 420 14.05 1.79 11.68
C ARG A 420 12.73 2.45 11.27
N ASP A 421 12.48 2.49 9.96
CA ASP A 421 11.16 2.86 9.45
C ASP A 421 10.06 1.96 10.07
N VAL A 422 8.88 2.56 10.29
CA VAL A 422 7.75 1.87 10.91
C VAL A 422 7.26 0.70 10.04
N GLY A 423 7.03 -0.44 10.67
CA GLY A 423 6.58 -1.65 10.01
C GLY A 423 6.13 -2.70 11.01
N ILE A 424 5.50 -3.76 10.52
CA ILE A 424 5.02 -4.90 11.32
C ILE A 424 5.66 -6.16 10.76
N THR A 425 6.33 -6.93 11.62
CA THR A 425 7.11 -8.10 11.20
C THR A 425 6.28 -9.38 11.15
N GLU A 426 5.22 -9.44 11.95
CA GLU A 426 4.28 -10.57 12.05
C GLU A 426 2.92 -10.03 12.48
N LEU A 427 1.85 -10.43 11.82
CA LEU A 427 0.49 -10.04 12.19
C LEU A 427 -0.43 -11.27 12.19
N PRO A 428 -0.50 -12.00 13.32
CA PRO A 428 -1.38 -13.14 13.46
C PRO A 428 -2.85 -12.68 13.37
N ILE A 429 -3.61 -13.23 12.45
CA ILE A 429 -5.06 -13.05 12.36
C ILE A 429 -5.79 -14.36 12.48
N THR A 430 -7.02 -14.29 12.96
CA THR A 430 -8.00 -15.34 12.76
C THR A 430 -9.07 -14.82 11.82
N CYS A 431 -9.60 -15.73 11.02
CA CYS A 431 -10.81 -15.48 10.29
C CYS A 431 -11.62 -16.77 10.21
N TYR A 432 -12.90 -16.58 9.91
CA TYR A 432 -13.68 -17.63 9.32
C TYR A 432 -14.00 -17.09 7.95
N GLY A 433 -13.76 -17.89 6.90
CA GLY A 433 -14.33 -17.56 5.60
C GLY A 433 -15.80 -17.24 5.84
N ALA A 434 -16.35 -16.24 5.14
CA ALA A 434 -17.78 -16.22 4.97
C ALA A 434 -18.10 -17.63 4.46
N GLY A 435 -18.67 -18.48 5.32
CA GLY A 435 -19.27 -19.69 4.81
C GLY A 435 -20.12 -19.23 3.64
N ARG A 436 -20.23 -20.03 2.58
CA ARG A 436 -21.53 -20.07 1.90
C ARG A 436 -22.57 -19.91 3.01
N LEU A 437 -23.41 -18.89 2.93
CA LEU A 437 -24.54 -18.73 3.83
C LEU A 437 -25.34 -20.04 3.73
N THR A 438 -24.96 -21.05 4.50
CA THR A 438 -25.85 -22.11 4.93
C THR A 438 -26.69 -21.41 5.95
N VAL A 439 -27.72 -20.73 5.44
CA VAL A 439 -28.89 -20.38 6.23
C VAL A 439 -29.23 -21.67 6.98
N PRO A 440 -29.24 -21.68 8.32
CA PRO A 440 -29.67 -22.84 9.07
C PRO A 440 -31.04 -23.25 8.49
N ASN A 441 -31.20 -24.51 8.14
CA ASN A 441 -32.49 -25.10 7.77
C ASN A 441 -33.41 -25.03 9.00
N LYS A 442 -33.92 -23.84 9.30
CA LYS A 442 -35.02 -23.62 10.21
C LYS A 442 -35.51 -22.19 10.02
N GLU A 443 -36.75 -22.13 9.54
CA GLU A 443 -37.61 -20.97 9.40
C GLU A 443 -37.42 -20.13 8.13
N LEU A 444 -37.62 -20.78 7.00
CA LEU A 444 -38.28 -20.16 5.85
C LEU A 444 -39.52 -21.00 5.54
N ASN A 445 -40.68 -20.35 5.52
CA ASN A 445 -42.01 -20.94 5.29
C ASN A 445 -42.03 -21.89 4.07
N GLY A 446 -41.80 -23.19 4.29
CA GLY A 446 -42.09 -24.27 3.33
C GLY A 446 -41.14 -24.44 2.13
N VAL A 447 -40.12 -23.60 1.94
CA VAL A 447 -39.23 -23.69 0.77
C VAL A 447 -37.96 -24.49 1.09
N THR A 448 -37.80 -25.65 0.46
CA THR A 448 -36.58 -26.47 0.54
C THR A 448 -35.75 -26.28 -0.73
N VAL A 449 -34.57 -25.66 -0.62
CA VAL A 449 -33.64 -25.52 -1.75
C VAL A 449 -32.57 -26.61 -1.66
N THR A 450 -32.52 -27.50 -2.64
CA THR A 450 -31.49 -28.55 -2.73
C THR A 450 -30.61 -28.27 -3.95
N THR A 451 -29.38 -27.79 -3.74
CA THR A 451 -28.41 -27.62 -4.84
C THR A 451 -27.38 -28.75 -4.83
N THR A 452 -27.35 -29.57 -5.89
CA THR A 452 -26.18 -30.41 -6.24
C THR A 452 -25.03 -29.51 -6.72
N PRO A 453 -23.76 -29.95 -6.64
CA PRO A 453 -22.61 -29.04 -6.65
C PRO A 453 -22.34 -28.50 -8.06
N ALA A 454 -23.00 -27.39 -8.39
CA ALA A 454 -22.58 -26.43 -9.39
C ALA A 454 -22.85 -25.02 -8.83
N THR A 455 -21.86 -24.17 -8.97
CA THR A 455 -21.77 -22.79 -8.50
C THR A 455 -22.98 -21.94 -8.89
N LEU A 456 -23.88 -21.70 -7.94
CA LEU A 456 -24.80 -20.57 -7.98
C LEU A 456 -24.43 -19.65 -6.83
N THR A 457 -24.08 -18.41 -7.17
CA THR A 457 -23.81 -17.33 -6.23
C THR A 457 -24.93 -16.31 -6.36
N ASN A 458 -25.52 -15.89 -5.24
CA ASN A 458 -26.54 -14.84 -5.10
C ASN A 458 -27.89 -15.10 -5.83
N VAL A 459 -28.76 -15.85 -5.17
CA VAL A 459 -30.20 -15.93 -5.50
C VAL A 459 -30.96 -14.99 -4.57
N LEU A 460 -31.68 -14.01 -5.13
CA LEU A 460 -32.57 -13.13 -4.38
C LEU A 460 -34.03 -13.53 -4.66
N ILE A 461 -34.80 -13.77 -3.60
CA ILE A 461 -36.24 -14.04 -3.68
C ILE A 461 -36.98 -12.79 -3.22
N GLY A 462 -37.69 -12.14 -4.14
CA GLY A 462 -38.52 -10.98 -3.86
C GLY A 462 -39.94 -11.33 -3.40
N PRO A 463 -40.73 -10.34 -2.96
CA PRO A 463 -42.15 -10.53 -2.63
C PRO A 463 -42.91 -11.13 -3.83
N GLY A 464 -43.71 -12.17 -3.59
CA GLY A 464 -44.47 -12.86 -4.65
C GLY A 464 -43.75 -14.01 -5.36
N GLY A 465 -42.57 -14.45 -4.87
CA GLY A 465 -41.86 -15.62 -5.39
C GLY A 465 -41.01 -15.35 -6.63
N LEU A 466 -40.72 -14.08 -6.92
CA LEU A 466 -39.86 -13.69 -8.03
C LEU A 466 -38.40 -14.02 -7.71
N ILE A 467 -37.77 -14.89 -8.52
CA ILE A 467 -36.37 -15.27 -8.37
C ILE A 467 -35.52 -14.45 -9.33
N THR A 468 -34.57 -13.68 -8.80
CA THR A 468 -33.61 -12.90 -9.59
C THR A 468 -32.22 -13.53 -9.45
N ILE A 469 -31.55 -13.80 -10.57
CA ILE A 469 -30.19 -14.36 -10.63
C ILE A 469 -29.30 -13.34 -11.35
N ASP A 470 -28.23 -12.90 -10.70
CA ASP A 470 -27.26 -11.97 -11.28
C ASP A 470 -26.33 -12.69 -12.28
N ARG A 471 -26.21 -12.15 -13.50
CA ARG A 471 -25.48 -12.78 -14.62
C ARG A 471 -24.01 -12.39 -14.70
N SER A 472 -23.51 -11.54 -13.80
CA SER A 472 -22.14 -11.01 -13.82
C SER A 472 -21.03 -12.03 -13.51
N TYR A 473 -21.36 -13.29 -13.21
CA TYR A 473 -20.40 -14.32 -12.79
C TYR A 473 -20.42 -15.63 -13.61
N TYR A 474 -21.00 -15.64 -14.82
CA TYR A 474 -21.00 -16.84 -15.67
C TYR A 474 -19.92 -16.78 -16.76
N HIS A 475 -18.78 -17.44 -16.52
CA HIS A 475 -17.89 -17.86 -17.61
C HIS A 475 -18.21 -19.32 -18.01
N ASP A 476 -18.59 -19.47 -19.27
CA ASP A 476 -18.66 -20.70 -20.06
C ASP A 476 -19.38 -21.91 -19.45
N VAL A 477 -20.69 -22.01 -19.73
CA VAL A 477 -21.37 -23.32 -19.79
C VAL A 477 -22.10 -23.39 -21.13
N SER A 478 -21.35 -23.68 -22.19
CA SER A 478 -21.94 -24.15 -23.43
C SER A 478 -22.62 -25.53 -23.19
N GLY A 479 -23.96 -25.54 -23.18
CA GLY A 479 -24.74 -26.76 -23.47
C GLY A 479 -25.23 -27.63 -22.31
N ARG A 480 -25.26 -27.17 -21.04
CA ARG A 480 -25.92 -27.93 -19.95
C ARG A 480 -27.11 -27.18 -19.38
N ALA A 481 -28.30 -27.76 -19.54
CA ALA A 481 -29.52 -27.30 -18.88
C ALA A 481 -29.45 -27.58 -17.38
N SER A 482 -29.57 -26.54 -16.56
CA SER A 482 -29.76 -26.66 -15.12
C SER A 482 -31.26 -26.69 -14.83
N LYS A 483 -31.72 -27.65 -14.01
CA LYS A 483 -33.11 -27.72 -13.54
C LYS A 483 -33.19 -27.03 -12.17
N LEU A 484 -34.17 -26.15 -12.02
CA LEU A 484 -34.56 -25.56 -10.73
C LEU A 484 -35.98 -26.01 -10.42
N GLU A 485 -36.23 -26.55 -9.21
CA GLU A 485 -37.57 -26.97 -8.78
C GLU A 485 -38.04 -26.07 -7.64
N VAL A 486 -39.25 -25.52 -7.77
CA VAL A 486 -39.91 -24.67 -6.77
C VAL A 486 -41.37 -25.11 -6.68
N ASP A 487 -41.86 -25.49 -5.50
CA ASP A 487 -43.22 -25.96 -5.25
C ASP A 487 -43.72 -27.05 -6.23
N GLY A 488 -42.86 -28.02 -6.56
CA GLY A 488 -43.18 -29.12 -7.47
C GLY A 488 -43.23 -28.72 -8.96
N VAL A 489 -42.84 -27.50 -9.31
CA VAL A 489 -42.74 -27.01 -10.69
C VAL A 489 -41.28 -27.00 -11.12
N ILE A 490 -40.97 -27.75 -12.18
CA ILE A 490 -39.64 -27.78 -12.80
C ILE A 490 -39.51 -26.60 -13.76
N LEU A 491 -38.63 -25.66 -13.45
CA LEU A 491 -38.26 -24.55 -14.32
C LEU A 491 -37.03 -24.94 -15.15
N ALA A 492 -37.18 -24.90 -16.48
CA ALA A 492 -36.08 -25.09 -17.42
C ALA A 492 -35.41 -23.74 -17.69
N VAL A 493 -34.13 -23.60 -17.34
CA VAL A 493 -33.34 -22.41 -17.68
C VAL A 493 -32.67 -22.66 -19.03
N GLN A 494 -33.17 -22.02 -20.09
CA GLN A 494 -32.57 -22.09 -21.42
C GLN A 494 -31.84 -20.78 -21.72
N ALA A 495 -30.51 -20.83 -21.88
CA ALA A 495 -29.73 -19.70 -22.34
C ALA A 495 -29.91 -19.54 -23.86
N SER A 496 -30.63 -18.51 -24.32
CA SER A 496 -30.59 -18.11 -25.72
C SER A 496 -29.46 -17.10 -25.94
N LYS A 497 -28.69 -17.28 -27.03
CA LYS A 497 -27.81 -16.24 -27.58
C LYS A 497 -28.64 -15.37 -28.51
N SER A 498 -28.82 -14.09 -28.18
CA SER A 498 -29.21 -13.08 -29.17
C SER A 498 -28.00 -12.21 -29.51
N TYR A 499 -27.59 -12.22 -30.77
CA TYR A 499 -26.60 -11.30 -31.31
C TYR A 499 -27.26 -9.92 -31.52
N SER A 500 -27.07 -9.00 -30.58
CA SER A 500 -27.31 -7.56 -30.77
C SER A 500 -26.72 -6.78 -29.58
N SER A 501 -25.85 -5.80 -29.87
CA SER A 501 -24.97 -5.14 -28.91
C SER A 501 -25.57 -3.97 -28.13
N THR A 502 -26.91 -3.81 -28.08
CA THR A 502 -27.53 -2.67 -27.38
C THR A 502 -28.93 -2.99 -26.82
N CYS A 503 -28.98 -3.73 -25.69
CA CYS A 503 -30.06 -3.71 -24.71
C CYS A 503 -29.63 -4.50 -23.46
N ARG A 504 -30.05 -4.11 -22.24
CA ARG A 504 -29.93 -4.99 -21.06
C ARG A 504 -30.87 -6.17 -21.26
N ASP A 505 -30.33 -7.38 -21.38
CA ASP A 505 -31.11 -8.60 -21.57
C ASP A 505 -31.95 -8.93 -20.32
N ALA A 506 -33.27 -9.03 -20.47
CA ALA A 506 -34.17 -9.56 -19.47
C ALA A 506 -34.39 -11.07 -19.68
N LEU A 507 -34.26 -11.88 -18.62
CA LEU A 507 -34.61 -13.30 -18.64
C LEU A 507 -36.13 -13.48 -18.61
N SER A 508 -36.69 -14.16 -19.60
CA SER A 508 -38.11 -14.56 -19.63
C SER A 508 -38.25 -15.97 -19.04
N VAL A 509 -39.05 -16.13 -17.98
CA VAL A 509 -39.35 -17.44 -17.38
C VAL A 509 -40.73 -17.90 -17.86
N TYR A 510 -40.80 -19.07 -18.50
CA TYR A 510 -42.07 -19.67 -18.94
C TYR A 510 -42.50 -20.75 -17.95
N LYS A 511 -43.79 -20.75 -17.58
CA LYS A 511 -44.41 -21.78 -16.75
C LYS A 511 -44.86 -22.93 -17.66
N THR A 512 -44.22 -24.10 -17.58
CA THR A 512 -44.71 -25.28 -18.31
C THR A 512 -45.76 -26.02 -17.48
N ALA A 513 -46.93 -26.26 -18.06
CA ALA A 513 -47.98 -27.07 -17.45
C ALA A 513 -47.56 -28.56 -17.35
N PRO A 514 -48.01 -29.30 -16.32
CA PRO A 514 -47.64 -30.71 -16.15
C PRO A 514 -48.28 -31.60 -17.23
N VAL A 515 -47.46 -32.43 -17.89
CA VAL A 515 -47.92 -33.46 -18.84
C VAL A 515 -48.33 -34.72 -18.06
N PRO A 516 -49.52 -35.31 -18.28
CA PRO A 516 -49.92 -36.54 -17.60
C PRO A 516 -49.21 -37.77 -18.19
N PRO A 517 -49.09 -38.89 -17.43
CA PRO A 517 -48.30 -40.03 -17.85
C PRO A 517 -49.08 -40.92 -18.82
N SER A 518 -48.55 -41.19 -20.01
CA SER A 518 -49.04 -42.30 -20.84
C SER A 518 -47.95 -42.97 -21.68
N LYS A 519 -47.69 -44.23 -21.30
CA LYS A 519 -47.46 -45.46 -22.09
C LYS A 519 -46.42 -45.51 -23.22
N GLU A 520 -45.64 -46.59 -23.17
CA GLU A 520 -44.75 -47.15 -24.18
C GLU A 520 -45.31 -47.14 -25.61
N THR A 521 -44.49 -46.74 -26.60
CA THR A 521 -44.32 -47.47 -27.88
C THR A 521 -43.11 -46.96 -28.69
N ARG A 522 -42.65 -47.83 -29.61
CA ARG A 522 -41.36 -47.89 -30.33
C ARG A 522 -41.14 -46.85 -31.44
N PHE A 523 -39.83 -46.62 -31.71
CA PHE A 523 -39.10 -46.34 -32.97
C PHE A 523 -39.77 -45.54 -34.12
N GLY A 524 -39.04 -44.52 -34.60
CA GLY A 524 -39.15 -44.00 -35.97
C GLY A 524 -38.57 -42.59 -36.15
N SER A 525 -37.44 -42.47 -36.85
CA SER A 525 -36.83 -41.26 -37.42
C SER A 525 -37.69 -40.62 -38.52
N VAL A 526 -37.76 -39.27 -38.65
CA VAL A 526 -37.73 -38.46 -39.90
C VAL A 526 -37.53 -36.95 -39.58
N ASP A 527 -36.82 -36.26 -40.48
CA ASP A 527 -36.43 -34.84 -40.58
C ASP A 527 -37.54 -33.74 -40.64
N SER A 528 -37.25 -32.58 -40.00
CA SER A 528 -37.53 -31.14 -40.32
C SER A 528 -38.97 -30.61 -40.63
N PRO A 529 -39.25 -29.27 -40.70
CA PRO A 529 -38.98 -28.14 -39.79
C PRO A 529 -40.24 -27.26 -39.47
N MET A 530 -40.11 -26.31 -38.51
CA MET A 530 -40.91 -25.08 -38.26
C MET A 530 -42.47 -25.10 -38.17
N SER A 531 -43.02 -24.68 -37.02
CA SER A 531 -44.04 -23.60 -36.97
C SER A 531 -44.27 -23.09 -35.53
N SER A 532 -44.36 -21.76 -35.43
CA SER A 532 -44.72 -20.94 -34.27
C SER A 532 -46.23 -20.95 -34.04
N ASN A 533 -46.68 -21.04 -32.78
CA ASN A 533 -47.99 -20.55 -32.34
C ASN A 533 -47.98 -20.33 -30.82
N THR A 534 -47.93 -19.08 -30.38
CA THR A 534 -48.26 -18.65 -29.01
C THR A 534 -49.26 -17.51 -29.11
N GLU A 535 -50.48 -17.72 -28.61
CA GLU A 535 -51.48 -16.67 -28.38
C GLU A 535 -51.31 -16.07 -26.97
N PRO A 536 -51.57 -14.76 -26.77
CA PRO A 536 -51.48 -14.11 -25.46
C PRO A 536 -52.81 -14.15 -24.71
N ILE A 537 -52.78 -14.39 -23.40
CA ILE A 537 -53.90 -14.08 -22.50
C ILE A 537 -53.65 -12.72 -21.85
N SER A 538 -54.62 -11.83 -22.02
CA SER A 538 -54.71 -10.45 -21.56
C SER A 538 -55.09 -10.30 -20.09
N ASN A 539 -54.68 -9.15 -19.51
CA ASN A 539 -55.22 -8.40 -18.34
C ASN A 539 -54.22 -8.11 -17.19
N VAL A 540 -53.35 -7.09 -17.41
CA VAL A 540 -53.27 -5.73 -16.75
C VAL A 540 -53.44 -5.65 -15.21
N PRO A 541 -52.70 -4.79 -14.43
CA PRO A 541 -52.19 -3.46 -14.80
C PRO A 541 -50.72 -3.09 -14.48
N ASP A 542 -50.16 -2.43 -15.48
CA ASP A 542 -49.46 -1.14 -15.52
C ASP A 542 -49.06 -0.42 -14.20
N LEU A 543 -47.75 -0.18 -14.07
CA LEU A 543 -47.18 1.01 -13.42
C LEU A 543 -46.05 1.55 -14.31
N SER A 544 -46.46 2.36 -15.28
CA SER A 544 -45.63 3.24 -16.07
C SER A 544 -44.87 4.26 -15.22
N SER A 545 -43.53 4.30 -15.32
CA SER A 545 -42.78 5.56 -15.33
C SER A 545 -41.32 5.32 -15.74
N ALA A 546 -40.95 5.70 -16.97
CA ALA A 546 -39.74 6.47 -17.33
C ALA A 546 -39.42 6.34 -18.84
N SER A 547 -39.97 7.29 -19.59
CA SER A 547 -39.39 8.00 -20.73
C SER A 547 -38.32 7.36 -21.64
N ALA A 548 -38.75 7.19 -22.88
CA ALA A 548 -38.05 7.10 -24.16
C ALA A 548 -36.68 7.79 -24.31
N CYS A 549 -35.83 7.17 -25.13
CA CYS A 549 -34.84 7.86 -25.95
C CYS A 549 -34.97 7.34 -27.39
N SER A 550 -35.41 8.24 -28.28
CA SER A 550 -35.55 8.04 -29.73
C SER A 550 -34.24 8.38 -30.45
N SER A 551 -33.86 7.58 -31.45
CA SER A 551 -33.31 8.13 -32.71
C SER A 551 -33.19 7.06 -33.79
N THR A 552 -34.00 7.25 -34.82
CA THR A 552 -33.85 6.79 -36.20
C THR A 552 -32.52 7.24 -36.80
N PHE A 553 -31.84 6.37 -37.56
CA PHE A 553 -31.06 6.80 -38.73
C PHE A 553 -31.14 5.76 -39.85
N GLY A 554 -31.52 6.26 -41.03
CA GLY A 554 -31.54 5.53 -42.29
C GLY A 554 -30.18 5.53 -42.98
N ARG A 555 -30.14 4.69 -44.02
CA ARG A 555 -29.04 4.43 -44.95
C ARG A 555 -28.33 5.68 -45.49
N ALA A 556 -26.99 5.67 -45.44
CA ALA A 556 -26.07 5.67 -46.59
C ALA A 556 -24.66 5.39 -46.10
#